data_AF-A0A8J7BXC7-F1
#
_entry.id   AF-A0A8J7BXC7-F1
#
_cell.length_a   1.000
_cell.length_b   1.000
_cell.length_c   1.000
_cell.angle_alpha   90.00
_cell.angle_beta   90.00
_cell.angle_gamma   90.00
#
_symmetry.space_group_name_H-M   'P 1'
#
loop_
_entity.id
_entity.type
_entity.pdbx_description
1 polymer ?
#
loop_
_entity_poly.entity_id
_entity_poly.type
_entity_poly.pdbx_seq_one_letter_code
_entity_poly.pdbx_strand_id
1 'polypeptide(L)'
;MICSTDVFKSMILQEFLLEDRLRSEYNYAEVASWLGNLVKVPASVAVEQFLASGVLVFVNAGLTQKAIAELVKVKNTTLVIRAVADVLASCKSDEDNYKSCCRSALCHAIQGSYDWAFGALRVAASKNDNWARHHHLYGLIHGAKGDNERALFELEKALAAEPYAEPRKRIEQARQVVQFLFIDLPQPQHVIV
;
A
#
# COMPACT_ATOMS: atom_id res chain seq x y z
N MET A 1 -9.31 1.73 19.73
CA MET A 1 -8.47 0.54 19.46
C MET A 1 -8.23 0.52 17.97
N ILE A 2 -6.98 0.69 17.52
CA ILE A 2 -6.65 0.82 16.10
C ILE A 2 -6.37 -0.60 15.60
N CYS A 3 -7.17 -1.06 14.65
CA CYS A 3 -7.00 -2.41 14.09
C CYS A 3 -5.71 -2.45 13.27
N SER A 4 -4.89 -3.49 13.47
CA SER A 4 -3.64 -3.69 12.72
C SER A 4 -3.84 -3.60 11.20
N THR A 5 -4.96 -4.14 10.72
CA THR A 5 -5.33 -4.10 9.29
C THR A 5 -5.55 -2.67 8.76
N ASP A 6 -6.01 -1.74 9.60
CA ASP A 6 -6.23 -0.35 9.20
C ASP A 6 -4.91 0.41 9.05
N VAL A 7 -3.89 0.03 9.82
CA VAL A 7 -2.53 0.57 9.67
C VAL A 7 -1.97 0.22 8.29
N PHE A 8 -2.02 -1.06 7.90
CA PHE A 8 -1.56 -1.48 6.56
C PHE A 8 -2.37 -0.85 5.43
N LYS A 9 -3.68 -0.69 5.58
CA LYS A 9 -4.50 0.04 4.59
C LYS A 9 -4.04 1.50 4.42
N SER A 10 -3.63 2.17 5.50
CA SER A 10 -3.09 3.53 5.42
C SER A 10 -1.74 3.58 4.69
N MET A 11 -0.88 2.58 4.89
CA MET A 11 0.39 2.44 4.16
C MET A 11 0.18 2.15 2.66
N ILE A 12 -0.81 1.32 2.31
CA ILE A 12 -1.21 1.11 0.91
C ILE A 12 -1.69 2.42 0.29
N LEU A 13 -2.49 3.21 1.02
CA LEU A 13 -2.92 4.54 0.57
C LEU A 13 -1.74 5.50 0.39
N GLN A 14 -0.74 5.44 1.26
CA GLN A 14 0.50 6.21 1.11
C GLN A 14 1.24 5.86 -0.17
N GLU A 15 1.44 4.57 -0.45
CA GLU A 15 2.07 4.13 -1.71
C GLU A 15 1.26 4.59 -2.92
N PHE A 16 -0.07 4.55 -2.84
CA PHE A 16 -0.96 5.01 -3.93
C PHE A 16 -0.75 6.50 -4.22
N LEU A 17 -0.65 7.33 -3.17
CA LEU A 17 -0.44 8.77 -3.30
C LEU A 17 0.97 9.17 -3.70
N LEU A 18 1.97 8.29 -3.52
CA LEU A 18 3.34 8.52 -3.94
C LEU A 18 3.60 8.16 -5.41
N GLU A 19 2.72 7.39 -6.05
CA GLU A 19 2.92 6.98 -7.44
C GLU A 19 2.64 8.13 -8.43
N ASP A 20 3.68 8.64 -9.07
CA ASP A 20 3.62 9.82 -9.94
C ASP A 20 2.52 9.78 -11.02
N ARG A 21 2.34 8.64 -11.70
CA ARG A 21 1.31 8.49 -12.73
C ARG A 21 -0.11 8.53 -12.14
N LEU A 22 -0.30 7.96 -10.95
CA LEU A 22 -1.58 8.00 -10.26
C LEU A 22 -1.86 9.43 -9.76
N ARG A 23 -0.84 10.14 -9.25
CA ARG A 23 -0.96 11.57 -8.86
C ARG A 23 -1.38 12.47 -10.01
N SER A 24 -0.78 12.29 -11.20
CA SER A 24 -1.10 13.11 -12.37
C SER A 24 -2.53 12.90 -12.86
N GLU A 25 -3.02 11.67 -12.79
CA GLU A 25 -4.33 11.31 -13.35
C GLU A 25 -5.49 11.51 -12.37
N TYR A 26 -5.22 11.40 -11.07
CA TYR A 26 -6.23 11.63 -10.04
C TYR A 26 -6.41 13.11 -9.70
N ASN A 27 -5.73 14.01 -10.43
CA ASN A 27 -5.65 15.44 -10.16
C ASN A 27 -5.26 15.67 -8.70
N TYR A 28 -3.96 15.66 -8.40
CA TYR A 28 -3.43 15.82 -7.06
C TYR A 28 -4.07 16.95 -6.24
N ALA A 29 -4.50 18.05 -6.87
CA ALA A 29 -5.22 19.14 -6.21
C ALA A 29 -6.60 18.72 -5.69
N GLU A 30 -7.31 17.85 -6.42
CA GLU A 30 -8.60 17.28 -6.02
C GLU A 30 -8.44 16.28 -4.88
N VAL A 31 -7.42 15.42 -4.93
CA VAL A 31 -7.08 14.49 -3.84
C VAL A 31 -6.62 15.24 -2.60
N ALA A 32 -5.80 16.29 -2.76
CA ALA A 32 -5.38 17.14 -1.66
C ALA A 32 -6.56 17.91 -1.05
N SER A 33 -7.43 18.47 -1.88
CA SER A 33 -8.65 19.17 -1.45
C SER A 33 -9.60 18.24 -0.70
N TRP A 34 -9.78 17.02 -1.21
CA TRP A 34 -10.56 16.00 -0.55
C TRP A 34 -9.95 15.55 0.79
N LEU A 35 -8.63 15.30 0.87
CA LEU A 35 -7.93 15.01 2.13
C LEU A 35 -8.07 16.18 3.12
N GLY A 36 -7.94 17.41 2.63
CA GLY A 36 -8.16 18.62 3.41
C GLY A 36 -9.57 18.72 3.99
N ASN A 37 -10.59 18.43 3.17
CA ASN A 37 -11.98 18.39 3.62
C ASN A 37 -12.23 17.27 4.63
N LEU A 38 -11.58 16.12 4.46
CA LEU A 38 -11.73 14.96 5.34
C LEU A 38 -11.13 15.21 6.73
N VAL A 39 -9.99 15.91 6.79
CA VAL A 39 -9.26 16.22 8.04
C VAL A 39 -9.60 17.62 8.57
N LYS A 40 -10.44 18.38 7.86
CA LYS A 40 -10.79 19.79 8.14
C LYS A 40 -9.57 20.71 8.28
N VAL A 41 -8.55 20.48 7.48
CA VAL A 41 -7.33 21.31 7.39
C VAL A 41 -7.08 21.72 5.94
N PRO A 42 -6.28 22.76 5.66
CA PRO A 42 -5.96 23.13 4.29
C PRO A 42 -5.37 21.95 3.50
N ALA A 43 -5.75 21.83 2.23
CA ALA A 43 -5.35 20.74 1.34
C ALA A 43 -3.83 20.46 1.32
N SER A 44 -3.02 21.52 1.29
CA SER A 44 -1.57 21.45 1.34
C SER A 44 -1.06 20.82 2.64
N VAL A 45 -1.64 21.24 3.78
CA VAL A 45 -1.30 20.75 5.12
C VAL A 45 -1.75 19.31 5.31
N ALA A 46 -2.93 18.92 4.80
CA ALA A 46 -3.42 17.55 4.89
C ALA A 46 -2.49 16.58 4.16
N VAL A 47 -2.02 16.95 2.98
CA VAL A 47 -1.11 16.08 2.20
C VAL A 47 0.28 16.07 2.79
N GLU A 48 0.82 17.22 3.21
CA GLU A 48 2.11 17.25 3.90
C GLU A 48 2.08 16.46 5.20
N GLN A 49 1.04 16.57 6.02
CA GLN A 49 0.90 15.74 7.21
C GLN A 49 0.76 14.25 6.87
N PHE A 50 0.04 13.91 5.81
CA PHE A 50 -0.11 12.52 5.37
C PHE A 50 1.21 11.92 4.82
N LEU A 51 2.00 12.71 4.10
CA LEU A 51 3.28 12.28 3.52
C LEU A 51 4.44 12.34 4.52
N ALA A 52 4.45 13.35 5.40
CA ALA A 52 5.49 13.57 6.41
C ALA A 52 5.30 12.76 7.69
N SER A 53 4.09 12.24 7.95
CA SER A 53 3.79 11.36 9.09
C SER A 53 4.34 9.95 8.95
N GLY A 54 5.49 9.81 8.26
CA GLY A 54 6.34 8.65 8.42
C GLY A 54 6.35 8.25 9.89
N VAL A 55 5.90 7.02 10.15
CA VAL A 55 5.84 6.36 11.45
C VAL A 55 4.55 6.51 12.29
N LEU A 56 4.02 7.69 12.69
CA LEU A 56 3.29 7.69 13.99
C LEU A 56 2.13 8.67 14.21
N VAL A 57 1.61 9.36 13.20
CA VAL A 57 0.29 9.97 13.35
C VAL A 57 -0.70 8.95 12.85
N PHE A 58 -1.23 8.16 13.78
CA PHE A 58 -2.41 7.34 13.57
C PHE A 58 -3.39 8.06 12.67
N VAL A 59 -3.40 7.71 11.38
CA VAL A 59 -4.52 8.04 10.53
C VAL A 59 -5.66 7.32 11.22
N ASN A 60 -6.51 8.08 11.91
CA ASN A 60 -7.70 7.58 12.58
C ASN A 60 -8.28 6.51 11.64
N ALA A 61 -8.42 5.27 12.10
CA ALA A 61 -8.90 4.18 11.25
C ALA A 61 -10.17 4.60 10.49
N GLY A 62 -11.02 5.43 11.13
CA GLY A 62 -12.17 6.07 10.49
C GLY A 62 -11.84 7.07 9.39
N LEU A 63 -10.77 7.85 9.48
CA LEU A 63 -10.26 8.70 8.39
C LEU A 63 -9.72 7.85 7.24
N THR A 64 -8.89 6.83 7.49
CA THR A 64 -8.38 5.93 6.42
C THR A 64 -9.52 5.21 5.71
N GLN A 65 -10.48 4.68 6.47
CA GLN A 65 -11.62 3.97 5.90
C GLN A 65 -12.53 4.90 5.12
N LYS A 66 -12.83 6.11 5.62
CA LYS A 66 -13.56 7.13 4.85
C LYS A 66 -12.79 7.54 3.60
N ALA A 67 -11.46 7.63 3.71
CA ALA A 67 -10.59 7.99 2.61
C ALA A 67 -10.70 6.95 1.48
N ILE A 68 -10.54 5.68 1.83
CA ILE A 68 -10.70 4.57 0.87
C ILE A 68 -12.12 4.52 0.33
N ALA A 69 -13.14 4.65 1.18
CA ALA A 69 -14.54 4.57 0.78
C ALA A 69 -14.92 5.66 -0.22
N GLU A 70 -14.49 6.91 -0.02
CA GLU A 70 -14.76 7.99 -0.97
C GLU A 70 -13.95 7.86 -2.26
N LEU A 71 -12.69 7.41 -2.21
CA LEU A 71 -11.90 7.11 -3.43
C LEU A 71 -12.57 6.03 -4.28
N VAL A 72 -12.98 4.93 -3.64
CA VAL A 72 -13.70 3.85 -4.28
C VAL A 72 -15.04 4.37 -4.78
N LYS A 73 -15.79 5.16 -4.03
CA LYS A 73 -17.11 5.66 -4.44
C LYS A 73 -17.06 6.62 -5.62
N VAL A 74 -16.15 7.60 -5.60
CA VAL A 74 -16.05 8.67 -6.61
C VAL A 74 -15.36 8.17 -7.88
N LYS A 75 -14.36 7.28 -7.76
CA LYS A 75 -13.49 6.89 -8.86
C LYS A 75 -13.38 5.36 -9.04
N ASN A 76 -14.37 4.57 -8.60
CA ASN A 76 -14.32 3.10 -8.73
C ASN A 76 -14.04 2.66 -10.17
N THR A 77 -14.81 3.23 -11.10
CA THR A 77 -14.74 2.90 -12.53
C THR A 77 -13.37 3.27 -13.09
N THR A 78 -12.81 4.42 -12.66
CA THR A 78 -11.46 4.84 -13.04
C THR A 78 -10.40 3.90 -12.46
N LEU A 79 -10.51 3.46 -11.20
CA LEU A 79 -9.57 2.51 -10.58
C LEU A 79 -9.57 1.16 -11.31
N VAL A 80 -10.75 0.62 -11.65
CA VAL A 80 -10.87 -0.65 -12.40
C VAL A 80 -10.34 -0.49 -13.82
N ILE A 81 -10.77 0.53 -14.56
CA ILE A 81 -10.31 0.79 -15.93
C ILE A 81 -8.80 1.00 -15.93
N ARG A 82 -8.25 1.73 -14.95
CA ARG A 82 -6.82 1.96 -14.79
C ARG A 82 -6.05 0.68 -14.52
N ALA A 83 -6.50 -0.14 -13.58
CA ALA A 83 -5.84 -1.40 -13.23
C ALA A 83 -5.75 -2.33 -14.45
N VAL A 84 -6.81 -2.38 -15.26
CA VAL A 84 -6.85 -3.15 -16.52
C VAL A 84 -5.98 -2.49 -17.61
N ALA A 85 -6.11 -1.18 -17.80
CA ALA A 85 -5.38 -0.45 -18.83
C ALA A 85 -3.87 -0.45 -18.58
N ASP A 86 -3.41 -0.33 -17.33
CA ASP A 86 -1.98 -0.37 -17.00
C ASP A 86 -1.39 -1.75 -17.34
N VAL A 87 -2.11 -2.85 -17.06
CA VAL A 87 -1.69 -4.22 -17.43
C VAL A 87 -1.68 -4.39 -18.95
N LEU A 88 -2.65 -3.83 -19.68
CA LEU A 88 -2.74 -3.96 -21.14
C LEU A 88 -1.78 -3.02 -21.89
N ALA A 89 -1.45 -1.86 -21.33
CA ALA A 89 -0.58 -0.86 -21.95
C ALA A 89 0.92 -1.16 -21.81
N SER A 90 1.29 -2.28 -21.19
CA SER A 90 2.68 -2.70 -20.99
C SER A 90 3.33 -3.23 -22.28
N CYS A 91 3.47 -2.38 -23.29
CA CYS A 91 4.00 -2.73 -24.61
C CYS A 91 5.41 -2.16 -24.88
N LYS A 92 6.12 -1.68 -23.86
CA LYS A 92 7.38 -0.91 -24.04
C LYS A 92 8.65 -1.57 -23.50
N SER A 93 8.58 -2.28 -22.36
CA SER A 93 9.70 -3.02 -21.78
C SER A 93 9.23 -3.92 -20.64
N ASP A 94 10.05 -4.90 -20.21
CA ASP A 94 9.75 -5.72 -19.02
C ASP A 94 9.71 -4.86 -17.73
N GLU A 95 10.53 -3.80 -17.66
CA GLU A 95 10.50 -2.85 -16.54
C GLU A 95 9.22 -2.03 -16.50
N ASP A 96 8.74 -1.55 -17.66
CA ASP A 96 7.46 -0.85 -17.75
C ASP A 96 6.29 -1.76 -17.40
N ASN A 97 6.35 -3.02 -17.85
CA ASN A 97 5.36 -4.04 -17.52
C ASN A 97 5.31 -4.30 -16.01
N TYR A 98 6.47 -4.51 -15.39
CA TYR A 98 6.58 -4.65 -13.94
C TYR A 98 5.97 -3.47 -13.17
N LYS A 99 6.36 -2.25 -13.54
CA LYS A 99 5.84 -1.03 -12.91
C LYS A 99 4.33 -0.92 -13.08
N SER A 100 3.81 -1.25 -14.26
CA SER A 100 2.37 -1.29 -14.52
C SER A 100 1.63 -2.30 -13.65
N CYS A 101 2.16 -3.51 -13.54
CA CYS A 101 1.59 -4.55 -12.70
C CYS A 101 1.57 -4.14 -11.22
N CYS A 102 2.65 -3.51 -10.73
CA CYS A 102 2.68 -2.96 -9.36
C CYS A 102 1.63 -1.86 -9.12
N ARG A 103 1.40 -0.97 -10.11
CA ARG A 103 0.34 0.05 -10.02
C ARG A 103 -1.05 -0.56 -10.01
N SER A 104 -1.29 -1.52 -10.90
CA SER A 104 -2.55 -2.26 -10.97
C SER A 104 -2.85 -2.95 -9.64
N ALA A 105 -1.85 -3.61 -9.06
CA ALA A 105 -1.96 -4.22 -7.74
C ALA A 105 -2.36 -3.22 -6.65
N LEU A 106 -1.76 -2.03 -6.68
CA LEU A 106 -2.04 -0.95 -5.74
C LEU A 106 -3.48 -0.43 -5.87
N CYS A 107 -3.97 -0.23 -7.10
CA CYS A 107 -5.37 0.13 -7.35
C CYS A 107 -6.34 -0.93 -6.80
N HIS A 108 -6.08 -2.21 -7.06
CA HIS A 108 -6.89 -3.30 -6.54
C HIS A 108 -6.81 -3.42 -5.01
N ALA A 109 -5.64 -3.19 -4.42
CA ALA A 109 -5.47 -3.21 -2.97
C ALA A 109 -6.25 -2.10 -2.26
N ILE A 110 -6.31 -0.89 -2.84
CA ILE A 110 -7.16 0.20 -2.33
C ILE A 110 -8.64 -0.17 -2.38
N GLN A 111 -9.07 -0.89 -3.42
CA GLN A 111 -10.44 -1.37 -3.52
C GLN A 111 -10.77 -2.53 -2.56
N GLY A 112 -9.76 -3.09 -1.87
CA GLY A 112 -9.90 -4.33 -1.09
C GLY A 112 -9.95 -5.60 -1.94
N SER A 113 -9.75 -5.50 -3.25
CA SER A 113 -9.72 -6.61 -4.21
C SER A 113 -8.38 -7.33 -4.18
N TYR A 114 -8.01 -7.91 -3.03
CA TYR A 114 -6.67 -8.44 -2.78
C TYR A 114 -6.28 -9.60 -3.69
N ASP A 115 -7.21 -10.45 -4.13
CA ASP A 115 -6.89 -11.56 -5.04
C ASP A 115 -6.44 -11.05 -6.42
N TRP A 116 -7.08 -9.99 -6.91
CA TRP A 116 -6.67 -9.31 -8.14
C TRP A 116 -5.33 -8.60 -7.95
N ALA A 117 -5.11 -7.99 -6.78
CA ALA A 117 -3.83 -7.37 -6.46
C ALA A 117 -2.68 -8.39 -6.48
N PHE A 118 -2.86 -9.54 -5.84
CA PHE A 118 -1.89 -10.63 -5.87
C PHE A 118 -1.67 -11.21 -7.27
N GLY A 119 -2.73 -11.31 -8.09
CA GLY A 119 -2.62 -11.70 -9.49
C GLY A 119 -1.67 -10.77 -10.26
N ALA A 120 -1.86 -9.45 -10.13
CA ALA A 120 -0.99 -8.46 -10.75
C ALA A 120 0.46 -8.52 -10.20
N LEU A 121 0.66 -8.68 -8.89
CA LEU A 121 1.99 -8.82 -8.31
C LEU A 121 2.70 -10.10 -8.74
N ARG A 122 1.98 -11.19 -9.01
CA ARG A 122 2.57 -12.42 -9.55
C ARG A 122 3.09 -12.22 -10.98
N VAL A 123 2.37 -11.45 -11.79
CA VAL A 123 2.86 -11.05 -13.11
C VAL A 123 4.11 -10.18 -12.96
N ALA A 124 4.12 -9.22 -12.03
CA ALA A 124 5.31 -8.41 -11.74
C ALA A 124 6.51 -9.28 -11.33
N ALA A 125 6.34 -10.18 -10.35
CA ALA A 125 7.38 -11.11 -9.90
C ALA A 125 7.92 -12.00 -11.05
N SER A 126 7.05 -12.42 -11.98
CA SER A 126 7.48 -13.19 -13.15
C SER A 126 8.41 -12.43 -14.10
N LYS A 127 8.41 -11.09 -14.04
CA LYS A 127 9.34 -10.24 -14.80
C LYS A 127 10.67 -10.11 -14.09
N ASN A 128 10.65 -9.84 -12.79
CA ASN A 128 11.86 -9.82 -11.96
C ASN A 128 11.51 -9.93 -10.47
N ASP A 129 11.79 -11.11 -9.89
CA ASP A 129 11.56 -11.39 -8.46
C ASP A 129 12.61 -10.70 -7.57
N ASN A 130 13.72 -10.20 -8.12
CA ASN A 130 14.75 -9.52 -7.34
C ASN A 130 14.46 -8.03 -7.09
N TRP A 131 13.30 -7.52 -7.50
CA TRP A 131 12.93 -6.12 -7.31
C TRP A 131 12.06 -5.93 -6.06
N ALA A 132 12.44 -4.98 -5.21
CA ALA A 132 11.79 -4.80 -3.92
C ALA A 132 10.29 -4.48 -3.97
N ARG A 133 9.84 -3.75 -5.00
CA ARG A 133 8.52 -3.12 -5.00
C ARG A 133 7.36 -4.12 -4.88
N HIS A 134 7.39 -5.24 -5.59
CA HIS A 134 6.28 -6.20 -5.54
C HIS A 134 6.25 -6.94 -4.19
N HIS A 135 7.41 -7.31 -3.64
CA HIS A 135 7.54 -7.84 -2.28
C HIS A 135 7.03 -6.85 -1.23
N HIS A 136 7.32 -5.55 -1.38
CA HIS A 136 6.79 -4.51 -0.49
C HIS A 136 5.25 -4.50 -0.53
N LEU A 137 4.66 -4.50 -1.72
CA LEU A 137 3.21 -4.51 -1.88
C LEU A 137 2.57 -5.81 -1.39
N TYR A 138 3.19 -6.98 -1.61
CA TYR A 138 2.76 -8.25 -1.02
C TYR A 138 2.71 -8.13 0.51
N GLY A 139 3.78 -7.60 1.11
CA GLY A 139 3.89 -7.38 2.55
C GLY A 139 2.75 -6.53 3.12
N LEU A 140 2.48 -5.39 2.50
CA LEU A 140 1.39 -4.50 2.91
C LEU A 140 0.01 -5.15 2.75
N ILE A 141 -0.23 -5.86 1.65
CA ILE A 141 -1.52 -6.52 1.39
C ILE A 141 -1.75 -7.68 2.37
N HIS A 142 -0.73 -8.49 2.67
CA HIS A 142 -0.81 -9.53 3.69
C HIS A 142 -1.12 -8.94 5.07
N GLY A 143 -0.45 -7.85 5.46
CA GLY A 143 -0.74 -7.13 6.70
C GLY A 143 -2.17 -6.57 6.74
N ALA A 144 -2.67 -6.04 5.63
CA ALA A 144 -4.06 -5.57 5.52
C ALA A 144 -5.10 -6.71 5.62
N LYS A 145 -4.70 -7.95 5.30
CA LYS A 145 -5.48 -9.17 5.52
C LYS A 145 -5.30 -9.75 6.93
N GLY A 146 -4.39 -9.21 7.74
CA GLY A 146 -4.04 -9.73 9.07
C GLY A 146 -3.08 -10.91 9.05
N ASP A 147 -2.48 -11.22 7.90
CA ASP A 147 -1.51 -12.31 7.72
C ASP A 147 -0.09 -11.80 8.00
N ASN A 148 0.20 -11.60 9.30
CA ASN A 148 1.45 -10.96 9.75
C ASN A 148 2.70 -11.76 9.40
N GLU A 149 2.63 -13.10 9.41
CA GLU A 149 3.77 -13.96 9.07
C GLU A 149 4.21 -13.77 7.62
N ARG A 150 3.24 -13.83 6.70
CA ARG A 150 3.54 -13.58 5.28
C ARG A 150 3.90 -12.12 5.04
N ALA A 151 3.30 -11.19 5.77
CA ALA A 151 3.67 -9.77 5.69
C ALA A 151 5.15 -9.57 6.03
N LEU A 152 5.62 -10.13 7.16
CA LEU A 152 7.01 -10.02 7.59
C LEU A 152 7.97 -10.60 6.55
N PHE A 153 7.70 -11.81 6.08
CA PHE A 153 8.53 -12.51 5.10
C PHE A 153 8.73 -11.69 3.81
N GLU A 154 7.64 -11.13 3.28
CA GLU A 154 7.68 -10.33 2.05
C GLU A 154 8.37 -8.97 2.27
N LEU A 155 8.18 -8.34 3.43
CA LEU A 155 8.87 -7.09 3.78
C LEU A 155 10.38 -7.28 3.96
N GLU A 156 10.82 -8.41 4.50
CA GLU A 156 12.24 -8.74 4.62
C GLU A 156 12.90 -8.93 3.25
N LYS A 157 12.22 -9.61 2.32
CA LYS A 157 12.66 -9.70 0.92
C LYS A 157 12.75 -8.33 0.26
N ALA A 158 11.74 -7.49 0.46
CA ALA A 158 11.73 -6.14 -0.08
C ALA A 158 12.91 -5.30 0.45
N LEU A 159 13.22 -5.37 1.76
CA LEU A 159 14.38 -4.70 2.33
C LEU A 159 15.71 -5.23 1.80
N ALA A 160 15.84 -6.54 1.57
CA ALA A 160 17.04 -7.10 0.99
C ALA A 160 17.29 -6.60 -0.44
N ALA A 161 16.22 -6.37 -1.20
CA ALA A 161 16.26 -5.95 -2.60
C ALA A 161 16.25 -4.44 -2.83
N GLU A 162 15.97 -3.60 -1.83
CA GLU A 162 15.76 -2.15 -2.01
C GLU A 162 17.06 -1.34 -1.80
N PRO A 163 17.65 -0.77 -2.89
CA PRO A 163 18.87 0.02 -2.80
C PRO A 163 18.62 1.48 -2.39
N TYR A 164 17.40 2.01 -2.53
CA TYR A 164 17.12 3.42 -2.32
C TYR A 164 16.63 3.71 -0.90
N ALA A 165 17.19 4.76 -0.28
CA ALA A 165 16.92 5.09 1.11
C ALA A 165 15.44 5.38 1.42
N GLU A 166 14.75 6.10 0.54
CA GLU A 166 13.37 6.55 0.81
C GLU A 166 12.34 5.40 0.76
N PRO A 167 12.28 4.55 -0.29
CA PRO A 167 11.45 3.35 -0.25
C PRO A 167 11.86 2.39 0.87
N ARG A 168 13.18 2.23 1.11
CA ARG A 168 13.69 1.38 2.20
C ARG A 168 13.13 1.78 3.57
N LYS A 169 13.06 3.08 3.88
CA LYS A 169 12.45 3.58 5.12
C LYS A 169 10.99 3.15 5.26
N ARG A 170 10.20 3.21 4.19
CA ARG A 170 8.77 2.83 4.23
C ARG A 170 8.59 1.32 4.40
N ILE A 171 9.43 0.51 3.74
CA ILE A 171 9.43 -0.94 3.94
C ILE A 171 9.82 -1.29 5.38
N GLU A 172 10.85 -0.62 5.93
CA GLU A 172 11.30 -0.79 7.31
C GLU A 172 10.20 -0.42 8.32
N GLN A 173 9.46 0.66 8.06
CA GLN A 173 8.31 1.06 8.86
C GLN A 173 7.21 -0.01 8.87
N ALA A 174 6.84 -0.53 7.69
CA ALA A 174 5.87 -1.60 7.58
C ALA A 174 6.33 -2.85 8.36
N ARG A 175 7.62 -3.19 8.28
CA ARG A 175 8.21 -4.33 9.00
C ARG A 175 8.11 -4.14 10.51
N GLN A 176 8.45 -2.96 11.02
CA GLN A 176 8.36 -2.63 12.43
C GLN A 176 6.92 -2.72 12.96
N VAL A 177 5.94 -2.27 12.17
CA VAL A 177 4.51 -2.44 12.51
C VAL A 177 4.17 -3.92 12.65
N VAL A 178 4.56 -4.77 11.68
CA VAL A 178 4.34 -6.21 11.77
C VAL A 178 4.99 -6.80 13.04
N GLN A 179 6.24 -6.46 13.32
CA GLN A 179 6.97 -6.96 14.48
C GLN A 179 6.36 -6.53 15.82
N PHE A 180 5.91 -5.29 15.92
CA PHE A 180 5.19 -4.81 17.09
C PHE A 180 3.92 -5.64 17.34
N LEU A 181 3.19 -5.98 16.26
CA LEU A 181 2.00 -6.82 16.35
C LEU A 181 2.29 -8.27 16.74
N PHE A 182 3.50 -8.79 16.46
CA PHE A 182 3.93 -10.11 16.92
C PHE A 182 4.21 -10.16 18.43
N ILE A 183 4.69 -9.05 19.02
CA ILE A 183 5.01 -8.96 20.45
C ILE A 183 3.74 -9.00 21.31
N ASP A 184 2.62 -8.49 20.79
CA ASP A 184 1.31 -8.49 21.48
C ASP A 184 0.50 -9.79 21.33
N LEU A 185 1.02 -10.81 20.63
CA LEU A 185 0.38 -12.12 20.57
C LEU A 185 0.78 -12.97 21.79
N PRO A 186 -0.17 -13.53 22.56
CA PRO A 186 0.16 -14.51 23.58
C PRO A 186 0.87 -15.68 22.89
N GLN A 187 2.14 -15.87 23.22
CA GLN A 187 2.91 -17.02 22.74
C GLN A 187 2.10 -18.28 23.04
N PRO A 188 1.92 -19.21 22.09
CA PRO A 188 1.27 -20.47 22.38
C PRO A 188 2.03 -21.11 23.54
N GLN A 189 1.35 -21.26 24.68
CA GLN A 189 1.90 -21.98 25.82
C GLN A 189 2.27 -23.36 25.28
N HIS A 190 3.57 -23.64 25.24
CA HIS A 190 4.06 -24.99 25.02
C HIS A 190 3.45 -25.85 26.12
N VAL A 191 2.37 -26.57 25.79
CA VAL A 191 1.86 -27.66 26.60
C VAL A 191 2.92 -28.75 26.48
N ILE A 192 3.83 -28.77 27.44
CA ILE A 192 4.70 -29.91 27.69
C ILE A 192 3.77 -31.01 28.19
N VAL A 193 3.52 -31.99 27.32
CA VAL A 193 2.92 -33.28 27.68
C VAL A 193 4.04 -34.20 28.15
#